data_AF-A0A1Y1W2A2-F1
#
_entry.id   AF-A0A1Y1W2A2-F1
#
_cell.length_a   1.000
_cell.length_b   1.000
_cell.length_c   1.000
_cell.angle_alpha   90.00
_cell.angle_beta   90.00
_cell.angle_gamma   90.00
#
_symmetry.space_group_name_H-M   'P 1'
#
loop_
_entity.id
_entity.type
_entity.pdbx_description
1 polymer ?
#
loop_
_entity_poly.entity_id
_entity_poly.type
_entity_poly.pdbx_seq_one_letter_code
_entity_poly.pdbx_strand_id
1 'polypeptide(L)'
;HPIPELEALGWDPRKEEAEFLPELIVFDLDFTLWSCWIDTHTNGPPYRLAANNKVKDRYGDTMELFSDVPRVLDLIMQLPNTRIGIASRTDRAEWAKQIQSDIGVKKKKMIECIDFMEIYPGSKVTHFRNLA
;
A
#
# COMPACT_ATOMS: atom_id res chain seq x y z
N HIS A 1 2.18 -28.90 14.94
CA HIS A 1 1.83 -30.10 14.16
C HIS A 1 0.33 -30.30 14.27
N PRO A 2 -0.39 -30.53 13.16
CA PRO A 2 -1.84 -30.75 13.22
C PRO A 2 -2.17 -32.02 14.02
N ILE A 3 -3.33 -32.03 14.68
CA ILE A 3 -3.83 -33.14 15.51
C ILE A 3 -4.71 -34.03 14.60
N PRO A 4 -4.31 -35.27 14.27
CA PRO A 4 -4.98 -36.12 13.28
C PRO A 4 -6.46 -36.37 13.55
N GLU A 5 -6.86 -36.45 14.83
CA GLU A 5 -8.25 -36.66 15.23
C GLU A 5 -9.16 -35.48 14.84
N LEU A 6 -8.62 -34.27 14.81
CA LEU A 6 -9.37 -33.07 14.42
C LEU A 6 -9.47 -32.95 12.89
N GLU A 7 -8.41 -33.30 12.15
CA GLU A 7 -8.45 -33.34 10.68
C GLU A 7 -9.49 -34.34 10.16
N ALA A 8 -9.65 -35.50 10.81
CA ALA A 8 -10.67 -36.49 10.49
C ALA A 8 -12.12 -35.98 10.69
N LEU A 9 -12.31 -34.96 11.53
CA LEU A 9 -13.59 -34.27 11.76
C LEU A 9 -13.79 -33.08 10.81
N GLY A 10 -12.87 -32.86 9.87
CA GLY A 10 -12.92 -31.76 8.90
C GLY A 10 -12.39 -30.42 9.43
N TRP A 11 -11.77 -30.41 10.61
CA TRP A 11 -11.13 -29.21 11.18
C TRP A 11 -9.80 -28.94 10.46
N ASP A 12 -9.70 -27.78 9.83
CA ASP A 12 -8.46 -27.29 9.20
C ASP A 12 -8.07 -25.97 9.87
N PRO A 13 -6.99 -25.93 10.69
CA PRO A 13 -6.58 -24.71 11.38
C PRO A 13 -6.24 -23.56 10.42
N ARG A 14 -5.91 -23.85 9.16
CA ARG A 14 -5.65 -22.83 8.13
C ARG A 14 -6.94 -22.18 7.62
N LYS A 15 -8.09 -22.87 7.74
CA LYS A 15 -9.40 -22.27 7.44
C LYS A 15 -9.81 -21.30 8.54
N GLU A 16 -9.61 -21.65 9.81
CA GLU A 16 -9.88 -20.74 10.93
C GLU A 16 -8.96 -19.53 10.88
N GLU A 17 -7.65 -19.69 10.62
CA GLU A 17 -6.73 -18.56 10.46
C GLU A 17 -7.15 -17.60 9.34
N ALA A 18 -7.61 -18.13 8.20
CA ALA A 18 -8.12 -17.31 7.10
C ALA A 18 -9.44 -16.59 7.44
N GLU A 19 -10.24 -17.11 8.37
CA GLU A 19 -11.51 -16.51 8.83
C GLU A 19 -11.27 -15.22 9.65
N PHE A 20 -10.07 -15.04 10.21
CA PHE A 20 -9.72 -13.87 11.02
C PHE A 20 -8.86 -12.82 10.30
N LEU A 21 -8.49 -13.06 9.04
CA LEU A 21 -7.75 -12.08 8.26
C LEU A 21 -8.68 -10.96 7.77
N PRO A 22 -8.21 -9.70 7.75
CA PRO A 22 -9.01 -8.61 7.21
C PRO A 22 -9.20 -8.79 5.70
N GLU A 23 -10.42 -8.55 5.22
CA GLU A 23 -10.70 -8.52 3.77
C GLU A 23 -10.02 -7.35 3.06
N LEU A 24 -9.76 -6.26 3.79
CA LEU A 24 -9.14 -5.04 3.26
C LEU A 24 -8.21 -4.40 4.30
N ILE A 25 -6.98 -4.10 3.90
CA ILE A 25 -6.04 -3.28 4.67
C ILE A 25 -5.86 -1.95 3.93
N VAL A 26 -6.15 -0.84 4.61
CA VAL A 26 -6.10 0.50 4.02
C VAL A 26 -4.94 1.29 4.61
N PHE A 27 -4.10 1.86 3.74
CA PHE A 27 -3.00 2.73 4.12
C PHE A 27 -3.31 4.20 3.81
N ASP A 28 -2.80 5.10 4.66
CA ASP A 28 -2.55 6.48 4.24
C ASP A 28 -1.31 6.55 3.33
N LEU A 29 -1.01 7.72 2.76
CA LEU A 29 0.20 7.94 1.95
C LEU A 29 1.29 8.65 2.75
N ASP A 30 1.13 9.95 2.96
CA ASP A 30 2.14 10.80 3.56
C ASP A 30 2.43 10.40 5.01
N PHE A 31 3.72 10.26 5.33
CA PHE A 31 4.18 9.74 6.63
C PHE A 31 3.62 8.36 7.01
N THR A 32 3.20 7.56 6.02
CA THR A 32 2.80 6.16 6.21
C THR A 32 3.55 5.25 5.26
N LEU A 33 3.50 5.51 3.95
CA LEU A 33 4.22 4.72 2.95
C LEU A 33 5.56 5.35 2.59
N TRP A 34 5.64 6.68 2.59
CA TRP A 34 6.87 7.45 2.38
C TRP A 34 7.07 8.51 3.47
N SER A 35 8.29 9.00 3.59
CA SER A 35 8.77 9.81 4.73
C SER A 35 8.50 11.33 4.63
N CYS A 36 7.54 11.77 3.81
CA CYS A 36 7.22 13.19 3.66
C CYS A 36 5.75 13.45 3.29
N TRP A 37 5.32 14.72 3.37
CA TRP A 37 4.16 15.22 2.60
C TRP A 37 4.58 15.54 1.17
N ILE A 38 4.00 14.88 0.17
CA ILE A 38 4.37 15.07 -1.24
C ILE A 38 4.11 16.48 -1.77
N ASP A 39 3.14 17.19 -1.21
CA ASP A 39 2.75 18.53 -1.65
C ASP A 39 3.63 19.65 -1.06
N THR A 40 4.37 19.35 0.01
CA THR A 40 5.12 20.32 0.81
C THR A 40 6.63 20.11 0.69
N HIS A 41 7.07 18.86 0.68
CA HIS A 41 8.50 18.51 0.72
C HIS A 41 9.06 18.13 -0.65
N THR A 42 8.23 18.16 -1.69
CA THR A 42 8.67 18.00 -3.08
C THR A 42 8.23 19.20 -3.89
N ASN A 43 8.91 19.40 -5.01
CA ASN A 43 8.65 20.49 -5.95
C ASN A 43 7.80 20.04 -7.16
N GLY A 44 7.21 18.84 -7.08
CA GLY A 44 6.35 18.30 -8.12
C GLY A 44 7.08 17.71 -9.34
N PRO A 45 6.32 17.33 -10.38
CA PRO A 45 6.83 16.56 -11.51
C PRO A 45 7.72 17.37 -12.48
N PRO A 46 8.51 16.70 -13.35
CA PRO A 46 8.53 15.25 -13.54
C PRO A 46 9.24 14.53 -12.39
N TYR A 47 8.56 13.54 -11.81
CA TYR A 47 9.22 12.57 -10.94
C TYR A 47 10.06 11.61 -11.77
N ARG A 48 11.22 11.22 -11.25
CA ARG A 48 12.14 10.30 -11.89
C ARG A 48 12.60 9.26 -10.88
N LEU A 49 12.44 7.99 -11.22
CA LEU A 49 12.98 6.88 -10.44
C LEU A 49 14.51 6.95 -10.43
N ALA A 50 15.10 6.94 -9.25
CA ALA A 50 16.52 6.84 -8.98
C ALA A 50 16.85 5.45 -8.41
N ALA A 51 18.13 5.23 -8.10
CA ALA A 51 18.58 3.98 -7.48
C ALA A 51 17.85 3.71 -6.15
N ASN A 52 17.70 2.43 -5.80
CA ASN A 52 17.12 1.97 -4.53
C ASN A 52 15.69 2.46 -4.28
N ASN A 53 14.83 2.53 -5.31
CA ASN A 53 13.44 2.99 -5.21
C ASN A 53 13.26 4.41 -4.68
N LYS A 54 14.31 5.23 -4.73
CA LYS A 54 14.22 6.66 -4.49
C LYS A 54 13.56 7.32 -5.68
N VAL A 55 12.75 8.33 -5.42
CA VAL A 55 12.15 9.16 -6.47
C VAL A 55 12.67 10.58 -6.32
N LYS A 56 13.14 11.15 -7.42
CA LYS A 56 13.57 12.54 -7.49
C LYS A 56 12.52 13.39 -8.15
N ASP A 57 12.26 14.57 -7.60
CA ASP A 57 11.40 15.56 -8.22
C ASP A 57 12.13 16.36 -9.31
N ARG A 58 11.50 17.43 -9.82
CA ARG A 58 12.07 18.30 -10.87
C ARG A 58 13.37 19.01 -10.51
N TYR A 59 13.66 19.26 -9.24
CA TYR A 59 14.88 19.94 -8.79
C TYR A 59 15.89 18.96 -8.18
N GLY A 60 15.52 17.68 -8.06
CA GLY A 60 16.39 16.62 -7.59
C GLY A 60 16.23 16.30 -6.11
N ASP A 61 15.27 16.93 -5.42
CA ASP A 61 14.92 16.56 -4.05
C ASP A 61 14.36 15.14 -4.06
N THR A 62 14.72 14.40 -3.02
CA THR A 62 14.54 12.95 -2.98
C THR A 62 13.49 12.56 -1.95
N MET A 63 12.58 11.70 -2.39
CA MET A 63 11.61 11.00 -1.54
C MET A 63 11.83 9.49 -1.66
N GLU A 64 11.57 8.75 -0.59
CA GLU A 64 11.63 7.30 -0.56
C GLU A 64 10.54 6.69 0.30
N LEU A 65 10.22 5.42 0.04
CA LEU A 65 9.37 4.64 0.94
C LEU A 65 10.08 4.43 2.28
N PHE A 66 9.31 4.23 3.35
CA PHE A 66 9.89 3.62 4.55
C PHE A 66 10.44 2.22 4.22
N SER A 67 11.57 1.86 4.83
CA SER A 67 12.37 0.68 4.45
C SER A 67 11.60 -0.63 4.46
N ASP A 68 10.63 -0.78 5.37
CA ASP A 68 9.84 -2.01 5.50
C ASP A 68 8.58 -2.05 4.64
N VAL A 69 8.16 -0.93 4.04
CA VAL A 69 6.93 -0.87 3.23
C VAL A 69 6.93 -1.89 2.09
N PRO A 70 8.02 -2.07 1.31
CA PRO A 70 8.04 -3.11 0.29
C PRO A 70 7.86 -4.53 0.84
N ARG A 71 8.30 -4.80 2.08
CA ARG A 71 8.11 -6.10 2.73
C ARG A 71 6.69 -6.25 3.27
N VAL A 72 6.13 -5.21 3.87
CA VAL A 72 4.76 -5.21 4.40
C VAL A 72 3.74 -5.45 3.27
N LEU A 73 3.85 -4.72 2.16
CA LEU A 73 2.96 -4.90 1.01
C LEU A 73 3.10 -6.29 0.38
N ASP A 74 4.33 -6.81 0.28
CA ASP A 74 4.59 -8.17 -0.22
C ASP A 74 3.98 -9.26 0.66
N LEU A 75 4.00 -9.09 1.99
CA LEU A 75 3.36 -10.00 2.92
C LEU A 75 1.83 -9.96 2.79
N ILE A 76 1.23 -8.76 2.67
CA ILE A 76 -0.22 -8.62 2.55
C ILE A 76 -0.72 -9.25 1.24
N MET A 77 0.00 -9.08 0.13
CA MET A 77 -0.34 -9.74 -1.15
C MET A 77 -0.33 -11.27 -1.10
N GLN A 78 0.31 -11.88 -0.10
CA GLN A 78 0.34 -13.33 0.09
C GLN A 78 -0.82 -13.82 0.98
N LEU A 79 -1.55 -12.90 1.64
CA LEU A 79 -2.70 -13.24 2.45
C LEU A 79 -3.89 -13.62 1.56
N PRO A 80 -4.60 -14.72 1.86
CA PRO A 80 -5.79 -15.11 1.11
C PRO A 80 -6.91 -14.09 1.32
N ASN A 81 -7.57 -13.68 0.24
CA ASN A 81 -8.74 -12.80 0.25
C ASN A 81 -8.54 -11.41 0.89
N THR A 82 -7.31 -10.99 1.17
CA THR A 82 -7.00 -9.66 1.69
C THR A 82 -6.58 -8.73 0.55
N ARG A 83 -7.25 -7.58 0.44
CA ARG A 83 -6.99 -6.53 -0.55
C ARG A 83 -6.28 -5.34 0.08
N ILE A 84 -5.64 -4.52 -0.74
CA ILE A 84 -4.91 -3.32 -0.30
C ILE A 84 -5.59 -2.05 -0.83
N GLY A 85 -6.02 -1.18 0.07
CA GLY A 85 -6.59 0.12 -0.25
C GLY A 85 -5.66 1.29 0.10
N ILE A 86 -5.84 2.41 -0.59
CA ILE A 86 -5.29 3.71 -0.21
C ILE A 86 -6.43 4.65 0.14
N ALA A 87 -6.29 5.37 1.25
CA ALA A 87 -7.11 6.53 1.58
C ALA A 87 -6.17 7.68 1.91
N SER A 88 -6.06 8.73 1.09
CA SER A 88 -5.18 9.88 1.35
C SER A 88 -5.86 11.21 1.08
N ARG A 89 -5.55 12.20 1.92
CA ARG A 89 -6.14 13.55 1.87
C ARG A 89 -5.37 14.54 1.01
N THR A 90 -4.28 14.12 0.38
CA THR A 90 -3.52 15.00 -0.51
C THR A 90 -4.38 15.42 -1.71
N ASP A 91 -4.23 16.67 -2.13
CA ASP A 91 -4.80 17.17 -3.39
C ASP A 91 -3.91 16.86 -4.61
N ARG A 92 -2.78 16.15 -4.39
CA ARG A 92 -1.81 15.74 -5.41
C ARG A 92 -2.00 14.29 -5.86
N ALA A 93 -3.24 13.90 -6.15
CA ALA A 93 -3.58 12.52 -6.55
C ALA A 93 -2.74 12.02 -7.73
N GLU A 94 -2.55 12.86 -8.75
CA GLU A 94 -1.78 12.48 -9.94
C GLU A 94 -0.28 12.31 -9.65
N TRP A 95 0.27 13.07 -8.70
CA TRP A 95 1.66 12.91 -8.27
C TRP A 95 1.84 11.59 -7.52
N ALA A 96 0.93 11.29 -6.59
CA ALA A 96 0.92 10.04 -5.86
C ALA A 96 0.84 8.83 -6.79
N LYS A 97 -0.06 8.86 -7.79
CA LYS A 97 -0.20 7.78 -8.78
C LYS A 97 1.05 7.63 -9.64
N GLN A 98 1.67 8.72 -10.08
CA GLN A 98 2.93 8.67 -10.83
C GLN A 98 4.01 7.97 -10.00
N ILE A 99 4.20 8.40 -8.75
CA ILE A 99 5.18 7.81 -7.83
C ILE A 99 4.92 6.31 -7.63
N GLN A 100 3.67 5.92 -7.37
CA GLN A 100 3.29 4.51 -7.18
C GLN A 100 3.50 3.66 -8.45
N SER A 101 3.39 4.27 -9.63
CA SER A 101 3.67 3.61 -10.92
C SER A 101 5.16 3.40 -11.16
N ASP A 102 6.00 4.28 -10.62
CA ASP A 102 7.44 4.25 -10.81
C ASP A 102 8.13 3.36 -9.76
N ILE A 103 7.74 3.45 -8.49
CA ILE A 103 8.39 2.74 -7.38
C ILE A 103 8.10 1.23 -7.43
N GLY A 104 9.14 0.43 -7.21
CA GLY A 104 9.03 -1.02 -7.14
C GLY A 104 8.76 -1.55 -5.72
N VAL A 105 7.84 -2.51 -5.62
CA VAL A 105 7.63 -3.37 -4.46
C VAL A 105 8.04 -4.79 -4.87
N LYS A 106 9.24 -5.21 -4.46
CA LYS A 106 9.85 -6.49 -4.86
C LYS A 106 9.89 -6.66 -6.39
N LYS A 107 9.03 -7.51 -6.95
CA LYS A 107 8.95 -7.83 -8.38
C LYS A 107 7.85 -7.06 -9.13
N LYS A 108 7.07 -6.24 -8.43
CA LYS A 108 5.95 -5.47 -8.97
C LYS A 108 6.20 -3.97 -8.81
N LYS A 109 5.44 -3.13 -9.50
CA LYS A 109 5.26 -1.73 -9.15
C LYS A 109 4.30 -1.61 -7.98
N MET A 110 4.46 -0.56 -7.18
CA MET A 110 3.60 -0.33 -6.02
C MET A 110 2.13 -0.19 -6.42
N ILE A 111 1.84 0.46 -7.55
CA ILE A 111 0.47 0.61 -8.06
C ILE A 111 -0.20 -0.73 -8.39
N GLU A 112 0.58 -1.75 -8.77
CA GLU A 112 0.08 -3.11 -9.07
C GLU A 112 -0.23 -3.91 -7.80
N CYS A 113 0.18 -3.41 -6.63
CA CYS A 113 -0.14 -3.99 -5.32
C CYS A 113 -1.44 -3.43 -4.74
N ILE A 114 -1.99 -2.35 -5.32
CA ILE A 114 -3.09 -1.59 -4.73
C ILE A 114 -4.38 -1.91 -5.49
N ASP A 115 -5.38 -2.37 -4.75
CA ASP A 115 -6.70 -2.73 -5.28
C ASP A 115 -7.64 -1.53 -5.44
N PHE A 116 -7.53 -0.56 -4.53
CA PHE A 116 -8.44 0.58 -4.43
C PHE A 116 -7.71 1.85 -4.03
N MET A 117 -8.11 2.99 -4.60
CA MET A 117 -7.48 4.28 -4.33
C MET A 117 -8.50 5.40 -4.16
N GLU A 118 -8.58 5.93 -2.95
CA GLU A 118 -9.27 7.18 -2.64
C GLU A 118 -8.20 8.23 -2.29
N ILE A 119 -7.92 9.16 -3.20
CA ILE A 119 -6.89 10.20 -3.01
C ILE A 119 -7.48 11.56 -3.38
N TYR A 120 -7.96 12.30 -2.39
CA TYR A 120 -8.49 13.66 -2.56
C TYR A 120 -8.70 14.34 -1.20
N PRO A 121 -8.76 15.69 -1.13
CA PRO A 121 -9.07 16.39 0.11
C PRO A 121 -10.46 16.04 0.64
N GLY A 122 -10.56 15.70 1.92
CA GLY A 122 -11.83 15.41 2.55
C GLY A 122 -11.70 14.62 3.84
N SER A 123 -12.83 14.11 4.33
CA SER A 123 -12.88 13.24 5.50
C SER A 123 -12.52 11.81 5.12
N LYS A 124 -11.67 11.15 5.92
CA LYS A 124 -11.37 9.72 5.78
C LYS A 124 -12.62 8.86 5.90
N VAL A 125 -13.66 9.32 6.60
CA VAL A 125 -14.95 8.62 6.65
C VAL A 125 -15.54 8.46 5.24
N THR A 126 -15.45 9.50 4.39
CA THR A 126 -15.91 9.43 2.99
C THR A 126 -15.06 8.46 2.18
N HIS A 127 -13.74 8.49 2.37
CA HIS A 127 -12.84 7.58 1.68
C HIS A 127 -13.20 6.12 1.98
N PHE A 128 -13.34 5.78 3.26
CA PHE A 128 -13.71 4.41 3.67
C PHE A 128 -15.10 3.97 3.18
N ARG A 129 -16.05 4.88 2.99
CA ARG A 129 -17.35 4.56 2.39
C ARG A 129 -17.27 4.18 0.91
N ASN A 130 -16.25 4.66 0.20
CA ASN A 130 -16.04 4.38 -1.23
C ASN A 130 -15.07 3.22 -1.46
N LEU A 131 -14.35 2.77 -0.43
CA LEU A 131 -13.49 1.58 -0.45
C LEU A 131 -14.25 0.27 -0.14
N ALA A 132 -15.52 0.36 0.25
CA ALA A 132 -16.39 -0.74 0.67
C ALA A 132 -17.56 -0.94 -0.29
#